data_AF-A0AAI8NED6-F1
#
_entry.id   AF-A0AAI8NED6-F1
#
_cell.length_a   1.000
_cell.length_b   1.000
_cell.length_c   1.000
_cell.angle_alpha   90.00
_cell.angle_beta   90.00
_cell.angle_gamma   90.00
#
_symmetry.space_group_name_H-M   'P 1'
#
loop_
_entity.id
_entity.type
_entity.pdbx_description
1 polymer ?
#
loop_
_entity_poly.entity_id
_entity_poly.type
_entity_poly.pdbx_seq_one_letter_code
_entity_poly.pdbx_strand_id
1 'polypeptide(L)'
;MPQGEYTLERWKDRSGPRWNRKHGYRGSLGEFGSVEVVCPAQRHGDTYVTEVRANALPLVSFSGWAWGAKPSLHLGQLTVAGEGVRLRRNRWALSRQGRALRFQVAGRAYRYYATSPRHRHRALAREGVEIEVCRPRGGVGKRATVRVRGTADATDVALAVVMCGVNTRNLTRGGAVRAFFGRAFNFLDVFHH
;
A
#
# COMPACT_ATOMS: atom_id res chain seq x y z
N MET A 1 -15.32 19.23 5.72
CA MET A 1 -14.25 19.04 6.73
C MET A 1 -13.93 17.55 6.84
N PRO A 2 -12.67 17.13 7.07
CA PRO A 2 -12.38 15.73 7.41
C PRO A 2 -13.14 15.34 8.69
N GLN A 3 -13.72 14.13 8.72
CA GLN A 3 -14.40 13.62 9.92
C GLN A 3 -13.39 13.22 11.00
N GLY A 4 -12.16 12.88 10.61
CA GLY A 4 -11.06 12.61 11.54
C GLY A 4 -9.69 12.75 10.87
N GLU A 5 -8.71 13.21 11.64
CA GLU A 5 -7.29 13.18 11.28
C GLU A 5 -6.51 12.45 12.37
N TYR A 6 -5.83 11.39 11.98
CA TYR A 6 -5.11 10.50 12.88
C TYR A 6 -3.66 10.37 12.47
N THR A 7 -2.80 10.06 13.43
CA THR A 7 -1.37 9.92 13.20
C THR A 7 -0.90 8.54 13.65
N LEU A 8 -0.23 7.84 12.74
CA LEU A 8 0.40 6.55 13.01
C LEU A 8 1.92 6.74 13.08
N GLU A 9 2.52 6.25 14.15
CA GLU A 9 3.96 6.29 14.35
C GLU A 9 4.64 5.11 13.69
N ARG A 10 5.74 5.36 12.97
CA ARG A 10 6.54 4.27 12.46
C ARG A 10 7.28 3.59 13.60
N TRP A 11 7.07 2.29 13.71
CA TRP A 11 7.88 1.43 14.56
C TRP A 11 8.78 0.52 13.71
N LYS A 12 9.86 0.05 14.33
CA LYS A 12 10.77 -0.93 13.73
C LYS A 12 11.27 -1.83 14.84
N ASP A 13 11.05 -3.12 14.67
CA ASP A 13 11.71 -4.12 15.49
C ASP A 13 13.21 -4.09 15.18
N ARG A 14 14.00 -3.80 16.20
CA ARG A 14 15.47 -3.83 16.13
C ARG A 14 16.04 -5.14 16.67
N SER A 15 15.19 -5.97 17.27
CA SER A 15 15.53 -7.26 17.83
C SER A 15 15.87 -8.23 16.70
N GLY A 16 16.93 -8.99 16.89
CA GLY A 16 17.35 -10.03 15.96
C GLY A 16 18.04 -9.56 14.66
N PRO A 17 18.34 -10.53 13.77
CA PRO A 17 19.11 -10.30 12.57
C PRO A 17 18.45 -9.32 11.62
N ARG A 18 19.25 -8.50 10.91
CA ARG A 18 18.76 -7.45 10.00
C ARG A 18 17.72 -7.96 9.01
N TRP A 19 17.89 -9.18 8.50
CA TRP A 19 16.96 -9.76 7.57
C TRP A 19 15.60 -9.99 8.21
N ASN A 20 15.45 -10.42 9.47
CA ASN A 20 14.16 -10.75 10.10
C ASN A 20 13.41 -9.55 10.71
N ARG A 21 13.97 -8.34 10.63
CA ARG A 21 13.39 -7.17 11.29
C ARG A 21 12.02 -6.80 10.74
N LYS A 22 11.02 -6.80 11.63
CA LYS A 22 9.68 -6.29 11.35
C LYS A 22 9.67 -4.77 11.46
N HIS A 23 8.78 -4.13 10.73
CA HIS A 23 8.54 -2.70 10.84
C HIS A 23 7.15 -2.38 10.33
N GLY A 24 6.68 -1.19 10.65
CA GLY A 24 5.44 -0.71 10.08
C GLY A 24 4.98 0.55 10.76
N TYR A 25 3.69 0.64 11.04
CA TYR A 25 3.06 1.81 11.64
C TYR A 25 2.14 1.37 12.77
N ARG A 26 2.09 2.11 13.87
CA ARG A 26 1.17 1.84 14.98
C ARG A 26 0.57 3.14 15.48
N GLY A 27 -0.66 3.11 15.95
CA GLY A 27 -1.32 4.28 16.53
C GLY A 27 -2.79 4.02 16.79
N SER A 28 -3.50 5.04 17.27
CA SER A 28 -4.95 5.00 17.48
C SER A 28 -5.67 5.77 16.38
N LEU A 29 -6.75 5.20 15.87
CA LEU A 29 -7.62 5.79 14.85
C LEU A 29 -8.97 6.23 15.45
N GLY A 30 -8.95 6.78 16.67
CA GLY A 30 -10.14 7.27 17.36
C GLY A 30 -11.14 6.13 17.62
N GLU A 31 -12.34 6.25 17.04
CA GLU A 31 -13.42 5.26 17.14
C GLU A 31 -13.05 3.87 16.61
N PHE A 32 -12.09 3.78 15.69
CA PHE A 32 -11.62 2.52 15.12
C PHE A 32 -10.57 1.80 15.98
N GLY A 33 -10.19 2.38 17.12
CA GLY A 33 -9.28 1.79 18.08
C GLY A 33 -7.80 1.78 17.66
N SER A 34 -7.01 0.95 18.34
CA SER A 34 -5.58 0.80 18.08
C SER A 34 -5.33 -0.08 16.86
N VAL A 35 -4.41 0.38 16.02
CA VAL A 35 -4.02 -0.24 14.77
C VAL A 35 -2.52 -0.44 14.75
N GLU A 36 -2.11 -1.61 14.28
CA GLU A 36 -0.73 -1.94 13.97
C GLU A 36 -0.61 -2.53 12.56
N VAL A 37 0.21 -1.90 11.73
CA VAL A 37 0.66 -2.45 10.45
C VAL A 37 1.99 -3.14 10.67
N VAL A 38 2.10 -4.39 10.25
CA VAL A 38 3.30 -5.21 10.38
C VAL A 38 3.81 -5.61 9.01
N CYS A 39 5.10 -5.34 8.72
CA CYS A 39 5.76 -5.72 7.48
C CYS A 39 7.23 -6.14 7.71
N PRO A 40 7.67 -7.28 7.19
CA PRO A 40 6.83 -8.42 6.82
C PRO A 40 6.24 -9.07 8.08
N ALA A 41 4.94 -9.34 8.07
CA ALA A 41 4.26 -10.14 9.09
C ALA A 41 4.58 -11.64 8.90
N GLN A 42 4.55 -12.09 7.65
CA GLN A 42 4.97 -13.42 7.21
C GLN A 42 5.90 -13.32 6.00
N ARG A 43 6.68 -14.39 5.79
CA ARG A 43 7.59 -14.54 4.66
C ARG A 43 7.45 -15.93 4.07
N HIS A 44 7.40 -15.99 2.76
CA HIS A 44 7.40 -17.25 2.04
C HIS A 44 8.33 -17.10 0.82
N GLY A 45 9.58 -17.56 0.97
CA GLY A 45 10.65 -17.29 0.00
C GLY A 45 10.80 -15.80 -0.28
N ASP A 46 10.67 -15.41 -1.55
CA ASP A 46 10.72 -14.02 -2.01
C ASP A 46 9.38 -13.28 -1.87
N THR A 47 8.40 -13.82 -1.14
CA THR A 47 7.10 -13.16 -0.91
C THR A 47 7.04 -12.60 0.50
N TYR A 48 6.71 -11.31 0.61
CA TYR A 48 6.43 -10.65 1.89
C TYR A 48 4.95 -10.44 2.06
N VAL A 49 4.47 -10.61 3.29
CA VAL A 49 3.09 -10.31 3.67
C VAL A 49 3.09 -9.09 4.59
N THR A 50 2.27 -8.10 4.27
CA THR A 50 1.91 -7.01 5.19
C THR A 50 0.57 -7.32 5.80
N GLU A 51 0.42 -7.20 7.11
CA GLU A 51 -0.84 -7.41 7.81
C GLU A 51 -1.21 -6.17 8.62
N VAL A 52 -2.51 -5.91 8.73
CA VAL A 52 -3.09 -5.00 9.71
C VAL A 52 -3.61 -5.83 10.87
N ARG A 53 -3.15 -5.50 12.07
CA ARG A 53 -3.59 -6.06 13.35
C ARG A 53 -4.29 -4.96 14.12
N ALA A 54 -5.57 -5.18 14.40
CA ALA A 54 -6.37 -4.32 15.25
C ALA A 54 -7.51 -5.15 15.80
N ASN A 55 -7.95 -4.85 17.03
CA ASN A 55 -9.05 -5.59 17.65
C ASN A 55 -10.40 -5.25 17.02
N ALA A 56 -10.57 -4.01 16.56
CA ALA A 56 -11.83 -3.50 16.01
C ALA A 56 -11.88 -3.47 14.47
N LEU A 57 -10.82 -3.91 13.77
CA LEU A 57 -10.78 -3.93 12.31
C LEU A 57 -10.74 -5.37 11.78
N PRO A 58 -11.30 -5.62 10.58
CA PRO A 58 -11.12 -6.91 9.93
C PRO A 58 -9.64 -7.18 9.66
N LEU A 59 -9.27 -8.45 9.68
CA LEU A 59 -7.94 -8.88 9.27
C LEU A 59 -7.74 -8.57 7.78
N VAL A 60 -6.84 -7.65 7.47
CA VAL A 60 -6.46 -7.32 6.09
C VAL A 60 -4.99 -7.61 5.90
N SER A 61 -4.68 -8.41 4.89
CA SER A 61 -3.31 -8.74 4.52
C SER A 61 -3.06 -8.49 3.05
N PHE A 62 -1.83 -8.13 2.73
CA PHE A 62 -1.36 -7.95 1.36
C PHE A 62 -0.08 -8.73 1.19
N SER A 63 -0.08 -9.70 0.29
CA SER A 63 1.10 -10.46 -0.10
C SER A 63 1.60 -10.00 -1.47
N GLY A 64 2.91 -10.07 -1.67
CA GLY A 64 3.51 -9.75 -2.96
C GLY A 64 5.02 -9.92 -2.93
N TRP A 65 5.63 -9.90 -4.11
CA TRP A 65 7.06 -10.10 -4.25
C TRP A 65 7.86 -9.06 -3.45
N ALA A 66 8.87 -9.53 -2.71
CA ALA A 66 9.68 -8.73 -1.84
C ALA A 66 10.57 -7.79 -2.66
N TRP A 67 10.24 -6.50 -2.66
CA TRP A 67 11.10 -5.48 -3.24
C TRP A 67 11.70 -4.62 -2.13
N GLY A 68 12.93 -4.97 -1.72
CA GLY A 68 13.58 -4.39 -0.56
C GLY A 68 12.91 -4.85 0.74
N ALA A 69 12.38 -3.92 1.54
CA ALA A 69 11.77 -4.25 2.84
C ALA A 69 10.24 -4.45 2.78
N LYS A 70 9.61 -4.37 1.59
CA LYS A 70 8.15 -4.26 1.46
C LYS A 70 7.61 -5.07 0.27
N PRO A 71 6.38 -5.59 0.35
CA PRO A 71 5.77 -6.30 -0.77
C PRO A 71 5.46 -5.35 -1.93
N SER A 72 5.75 -5.81 -3.14
CA SER A 72 5.46 -5.12 -4.39
C SER A 72 3.97 -5.22 -4.74
N LEU A 73 3.42 -4.15 -5.32
CA LEU A 73 2.09 -4.20 -5.96
C LEU A 73 2.03 -5.06 -7.22
N HIS A 74 3.16 -5.47 -7.79
CA HIS A 74 3.17 -6.31 -8.98
C HIS A 74 2.82 -7.75 -8.60
N LEU A 75 1.76 -8.31 -9.20
CA LEU A 75 1.23 -9.65 -8.89
C LEU A 75 0.91 -9.86 -7.40
N GLY A 76 0.64 -8.77 -6.66
CA GLY A 76 0.27 -8.87 -5.27
C GLY A 76 -1.17 -9.34 -5.09
N GLN A 77 -1.44 -10.00 -3.97
CA GLN A 77 -2.77 -10.45 -3.57
C GLN A 77 -3.19 -9.70 -2.32
N LEU A 78 -4.39 -9.15 -2.35
CA LEU A 78 -5.04 -8.56 -1.18
C LEU A 78 -5.98 -9.61 -0.60
N THR A 79 -6.00 -9.76 0.72
CA THR A 79 -6.91 -10.64 1.43
C THR A 79 -7.63 -9.85 2.51
N VAL A 80 -8.94 -10.00 2.61
CA VAL A 80 -9.79 -9.33 3.61
C VAL A 80 -10.60 -10.41 4.32
N ALA A 81 -10.49 -10.48 5.65
CA ALA A 81 -11.13 -11.51 6.47
C ALA A 81 -10.88 -12.95 5.98
N GLY A 82 -9.70 -13.20 5.37
CA GLY A 82 -9.34 -14.50 4.78
C GLY A 82 -9.73 -14.68 3.31
N GLU A 83 -10.56 -13.80 2.75
CA GLU A 83 -10.99 -13.89 1.35
C GLU A 83 -10.05 -13.13 0.39
N GLY A 84 -9.66 -13.79 -0.69
CA GLY A 84 -8.82 -13.21 -1.74
C GLY A 84 -9.57 -12.18 -2.58
N VAL A 85 -9.06 -10.95 -2.62
CA VAL A 85 -9.63 -9.83 -3.37
C VAL A 85 -8.89 -9.65 -4.70
N ARG A 86 -9.64 -9.70 -5.79
CA ARG A 86 -9.09 -9.50 -7.14
C ARG A 86 -8.73 -8.03 -7.37
N LEU A 87 -7.45 -7.78 -7.61
CA LEU A 87 -6.93 -6.47 -7.95
C LEU A 87 -6.93 -6.24 -9.47
N ARG A 88 -7.43 -5.09 -9.90
CA ARG A 88 -7.38 -4.62 -11.29
C ARG A 88 -6.60 -3.31 -11.37
N ARG A 89 -5.79 -3.15 -12.41
CA ARG A 89 -5.01 -1.92 -12.61
C ARG A 89 -4.76 -1.67 -14.09
N ASN A 90 -4.95 -0.42 -14.52
CA ASN A 90 -4.51 0.02 -15.84
C ASN A 90 -3.16 0.75 -15.73
N ARG A 91 -2.06 0.08 -16.07
CA ARG A 91 -0.71 0.67 -16.00
C ARG A 91 -0.47 1.76 -17.06
N TRP A 92 -1.22 1.71 -18.15
CA TRP A 92 -1.02 2.53 -19.35
C TRP A 92 -1.84 3.82 -19.35
N ALA A 93 -2.80 3.96 -18.44
CA ALA A 93 -3.58 5.18 -18.33
C ALA A 93 -2.68 6.42 -18.17
N LEU A 94 -3.01 7.51 -18.86
CA LEU A 94 -2.19 8.72 -18.87
C LEU A 94 -2.26 9.46 -17.52
N SER A 95 -3.43 9.49 -16.88
CA SER A 95 -3.69 10.16 -15.61
C SER A 95 -3.40 9.29 -14.38
N ARG A 96 -3.13 9.93 -13.23
CA ARG A 96 -2.83 9.23 -11.96
C ARG A 96 -4.05 8.46 -11.42
N GLN A 97 -5.24 9.05 -11.55
CA GLN A 97 -6.50 8.40 -11.21
C GLN A 97 -6.83 7.26 -12.18
N GLY A 98 -6.48 7.39 -13.46
CA GLY A 98 -6.62 6.31 -14.44
C GLY A 98 -5.77 5.08 -14.08
N ARG A 99 -4.61 5.29 -13.43
CA ARG A 99 -3.73 4.22 -12.90
C ARG A 99 -4.13 3.72 -11.51
N ALA A 100 -5.32 4.08 -11.02
CA ALA A 100 -5.80 3.60 -9.73
C ALA A 100 -5.79 2.07 -9.69
N LEU A 101 -5.41 1.53 -8.54
CA LEU A 101 -5.69 0.15 -8.20
C LEU A 101 -7.18 0.06 -7.89
N ARG A 102 -7.91 -0.76 -8.63
CA ARG A 102 -9.35 -0.97 -8.49
C ARG A 102 -9.58 -2.36 -7.94
N PHE A 103 -10.47 -2.49 -6.98
CA PHE A 103 -10.82 -3.78 -6.40
C PHE A 103 -12.20 -3.70 -5.76
N GLN A 104 -12.78 -4.85 -5.45
CA GLN A 104 -14.10 -4.95 -4.82
C GLN A 104 -14.00 -5.76 -3.54
N VAL A 105 -14.66 -5.31 -2.49
CA VAL A 105 -14.73 -6.00 -1.19
C VAL A 105 -16.16 -5.93 -0.72
N ALA A 106 -16.77 -7.08 -0.38
CA ALA A 106 -18.17 -7.16 0.08
C ALA A 106 -19.15 -6.35 -0.81
N GLY A 107 -19.03 -6.46 -2.14
CA GLY A 107 -19.86 -5.75 -3.11
C GLY A 107 -19.54 -4.27 -3.33
N ARG A 108 -18.61 -3.68 -2.57
CA ARG A 108 -18.24 -2.26 -2.67
C ARG A 108 -17.03 -2.07 -3.57
N ALA A 109 -17.10 -1.08 -4.46
CA ALA A 109 -16.02 -0.76 -5.38
C ALA A 109 -15.03 0.25 -4.78
N TYR A 110 -13.77 -0.14 -4.71
CA TYR A 110 -12.69 0.68 -4.16
C TYR A 110 -11.73 1.13 -5.26
N ARG A 111 -11.15 2.32 -5.06
CA ARG A 111 -10.12 2.91 -5.91
C ARG A 111 -8.99 3.44 -5.04
N TYR A 112 -7.78 2.93 -5.24
CA TYR A 112 -6.58 3.42 -4.56
C TYR A 112 -5.64 4.11 -5.54
N TYR A 113 -5.37 5.40 -5.33
CA TYR A 113 -4.57 6.23 -6.23
C TYR A 113 -3.66 7.19 -5.47
N ALA A 114 -2.65 7.71 -6.16
CA ALA A 114 -1.79 8.76 -5.62
C ALA A 114 -2.39 10.14 -5.93
N THR A 115 -2.52 10.98 -4.91
CA THR A 115 -3.05 12.35 -5.03
C THR A 115 -1.93 13.39 -5.24
N SER A 116 -0.67 13.09 -4.88
CA SER A 116 0.44 14.04 -5.06
C SER A 116 1.53 13.59 -6.05
N PRO A 117 2.18 14.54 -6.77
CA PRO A 117 3.43 14.27 -7.46
C PRO A 117 4.50 13.87 -6.42
N ARG A 118 5.17 12.73 -6.62
CA ARG A 118 6.05 12.03 -5.65
C ARG A 118 5.34 11.07 -4.67
N HIS A 119 4.02 10.86 -4.79
CA HIS A 119 3.28 9.79 -4.10
C HIS A 119 3.34 9.84 -2.57
N ARG A 120 3.50 11.05 -2.01
CA ARG A 120 3.45 11.31 -0.56
C ARG A 120 2.02 11.12 -0.05
N HIS A 121 1.06 11.63 -0.82
CA HIS A 121 -0.36 11.56 -0.53
C HIS A 121 -1.03 10.54 -1.43
N ARG A 122 -1.95 9.77 -0.86
CA ARG A 122 -2.69 8.72 -1.56
C ARG A 122 -4.07 8.63 -0.97
N ALA A 123 -5.04 8.36 -1.81
CA ALA A 123 -6.41 8.20 -1.38
C ALA A 123 -6.88 6.79 -1.69
N LEU A 124 -7.58 6.20 -0.72
CA LEU A 124 -8.55 5.14 -0.95
C LEU A 124 -9.91 5.81 -1.06
N ALA A 125 -10.59 5.63 -2.18
CA ALA A 125 -11.92 6.17 -2.40
C ALA A 125 -12.91 5.05 -2.68
N ARG A 126 -14.09 5.17 -2.09
CA ARG A 126 -15.33 4.47 -2.46
C ARG A 126 -16.46 5.50 -2.55
N GLU A 127 -17.64 5.05 -2.92
CA GLU A 127 -18.81 5.92 -2.91
C GLU A 127 -19.05 6.49 -1.50
N GLY A 128 -19.12 7.82 -1.40
CA GLY A 128 -19.34 8.57 -0.16
C GLY A 128 -18.15 8.64 0.81
N VAL A 129 -17.02 7.97 0.54
CA VAL A 129 -15.86 7.93 1.45
C VAL A 129 -14.54 8.09 0.73
N GLU A 130 -13.69 8.97 1.28
CA GLU A 130 -12.30 9.15 0.85
C GLU A 130 -11.38 9.13 2.07
N ILE A 131 -10.43 8.18 2.09
CA ILE A 131 -9.40 8.10 3.12
C ILE A 131 -8.06 8.46 2.50
N GLU A 132 -7.51 9.60 2.89
CA GLU A 132 -6.21 10.08 2.45
C GLU A 132 -5.13 9.67 3.45
N VAL A 133 -4.08 9.02 2.94
CA VAL A 133 -2.90 8.64 3.70
C VAL A 133 -1.70 9.43 3.18
N CYS A 134 -1.11 10.24 4.07
CA CYS A 134 0.13 10.96 3.81
C CYS A 134 1.33 10.26 4.47
N ARG A 135 2.38 10.03 3.69
CA ARG A 135 3.67 9.49 4.13
C ARG A 135 4.82 10.43 3.73
N PRO A 136 5.45 11.14 4.68
CA PRO A 136 6.66 11.91 4.40
C PRO A 136 7.86 10.99 4.10
N ARG A 137 8.74 11.44 3.21
CA ARG A 137 9.92 10.68 2.75
C ARG A 137 11.16 11.14 3.52
N GLY A 138 11.50 10.46 4.61
CA GLY A 138 12.73 10.72 5.39
C GLY A 138 12.62 11.92 6.34
N GLY A 139 13.34 11.84 7.48
CA GLY A 139 13.28 12.80 8.60
C GLY A 139 13.05 12.14 9.97
N VAL A 140 13.49 12.80 11.05
CA VAL A 140 13.21 12.43 12.45
C VAL A 140 11.69 12.57 12.67
N GLY A 141 11.04 11.53 13.21
CA GLY A 141 9.58 11.45 13.34
C GLY A 141 8.88 10.94 12.07
N LYS A 142 9.11 9.68 11.69
CA LYS A 142 8.52 9.03 10.50
C LYS A 142 7.04 8.68 10.73
N ARG A 143 6.18 9.69 10.88
CA ARG A 143 4.74 9.53 11.11
C ARG A 143 3.99 9.41 9.79
N ALA A 144 2.91 8.64 9.76
CA ALA A 144 1.94 8.63 8.66
C ALA A 144 0.65 9.27 9.14
N THR A 145 0.10 10.19 8.35
CA THR A 145 -1.17 10.84 8.69
C THR A 145 -2.28 10.20 7.89
N VAL A 146 -3.39 9.86 8.54
CA VAL A 146 -4.59 9.28 7.94
C VAL A 146 -5.72 10.27 8.13
N ARG A 147 -6.30 10.75 7.04
CA ARG A 147 -7.45 11.67 7.03
C ARG A 147 -8.64 10.94 6.46
N VAL A 148 -9.74 10.93 7.21
CA VAL A 148 -10.99 10.27 6.82
C VAL A 148 -12.01 11.33 6.44
N ARG A 149 -12.65 11.15 5.28
CA ARG A 149 -13.73 12.01 4.79
C ARG A 149 -14.93 11.13 4.44
N GLY A 150 -16.11 11.52 4.94
CA GLY A 150 -17.34 10.74 4.80
C GLY A 150 -17.42 9.58 5.78
N THR A 151 -18.55 8.86 5.77
CA THR A 151 -18.91 7.78 6.70
C THR A 151 -18.12 6.50 6.45
N ALA A 152 -16.84 6.52 6.83
CA ALA A 152 -15.94 5.37 6.71
C ALA A 152 -16.27 4.29 7.74
N ASP A 153 -16.07 3.04 7.35
CA ASP A 153 -16.16 1.91 8.26
C ASP A 153 -14.77 1.31 8.58
N ALA A 154 -14.77 0.33 9.49
CA ALA A 154 -13.57 -0.40 9.88
C ALA A 154 -12.84 -1.04 8.67
N THR A 155 -13.58 -1.54 7.68
CA THR A 155 -13.01 -2.16 6.48
C THR A 155 -12.27 -1.14 5.62
N ASP A 156 -12.88 0.03 5.40
CA ASP A 156 -12.29 1.13 4.64
C ASP A 156 -10.96 1.57 5.25
N VAL A 157 -10.96 1.73 6.57
CA VAL A 157 -9.78 2.14 7.35
C VAL A 157 -8.69 1.06 7.28
N ALA A 158 -9.04 -0.22 7.47
CA ALA A 158 -8.10 -1.33 7.36
C ALA A 158 -7.45 -1.41 5.97
N LEU A 159 -8.27 -1.27 4.92
CA LEU A 159 -7.81 -1.25 3.52
C LEU A 159 -6.89 -0.06 3.22
N ALA A 160 -7.18 1.13 3.76
CA ALA A 160 -6.33 2.29 3.54
C ALA A 160 -4.97 2.12 4.24
N VAL A 161 -5.00 1.56 5.46
CA VAL A 161 -3.83 1.46 6.33
C VAL A 161 -2.91 0.29 5.95
N VAL A 162 -3.43 -0.86 5.47
CA VAL A 162 -2.57 -1.96 4.96
C VAL A 162 -1.63 -1.46 3.85
N MET A 163 -2.12 -0.55 3.02
CA MET A 163 -1.37 0.04 1.91
C MET A 163 -0.19 0.93 2.38
N CYS A 164 -0.11 1.26 3.67
CA CYS A 164 1.08 1.88 4.29
C CYS A 164 2.29 0.94 4.30
N GLY A 165 2.07 -0.36 4.49
CA GLY A 165 3.12 -1.38 4.47
C GLY A 165 3.54 -1.77 3.06
N VAL A 166 2.67 -1.62 2.06
CA VAL A 166 2.93 -2.01 0.67
C VAL A 166 3.88 -1.04 -0.06
N ASN A 167 4.79 -1.60 -0.86
CA ASN A 167 5.61 -0.86 -1.81
C ASN A 167 4.82 -0.59 -3.09
N THR A 168 4.36 0.64 -3.19
CA THR A 168 3.52 1.07 -4.30
C THR A 168 4.32 1.86 -5.34
N ARG A 169 5.65 1.79 -5.34
CA ARG A 169 6.48 2.48 -6.35
C ARG A 169 6.08 2.08 -7.77
N ASN A 170 5.46 0.93 -7.95
CA ASN A 170 4.88 0.48 -9.22
C ASN A 170 3.65 1.28 -9.70
N LEU A 171 3.11 2.24 -8.92
CA LEU A 171 2.14 3.24 -9.42
C LEU A 171 2.81 4.36 -10.26
N THR A 172 4.13 4.32 -10.44
CA THR A 172 4.88 5.32 -11.22
C THR A 172 4.98 4.91 -12.70
N ARG A 173 5.03 5.92 -13.60
CA ARG A 173 5.48 5.79 -15.00
C ARG A 173 6.88 5.14 -15.11
N GLY A 174 7.72 5.24 -14.08
CA GLY A 174 9.14 4.83 -14.13
C GLY A 174 9.42 3.34 -13.88
N GLY A 175 8.44 2.56 -13.37
CA GLY A 175 8.63 1.12 -13.15
C GLY A 175 8.54 0.29 -14.44
N ALA A 176 7.69 0.70 -15.38
CA ALA A 176 7.59 0.05 -16.69
C ALA A 176 8.75 0.45 -17.61
N VAL A 177 9.16 1.72 -17.57
CA VAL A 177 10.23 2.25 -18.44
C VAL A 177 11.58 1.60 -18.11
N ARG A 178 11.98 1.48 -16.83
CA ARG A 178 13.30 0.90 -16.51
C ARG A 178 13.37 -0.62 -16.71
N ALA A 179 12.26 -1.34 -16.58
CA ALA A 179 12.19 -2.78 -16.87
C ALA A 179 12.11 -3.08 -18.38
N PHE A 180 11.62 -2.12 -19.19
CA PHE A 180 11.49 -2.29 -20.64
C PHE A 180 12.69 -1.73 -21.42
N PHE A 181 13.27 -0.59 -21.01
CA PHE A 181 14.49 -0.07 -21.64
C PHE A 181 15.72 -0.96 -21.40
N GLY A 182 15.76 -1.75 -20.33
CA GLY A 182 16.80 -2.77 -20.15
C GLY A 182 16.66 -4.00 -21.07
N ARG A 183 15.49 -4.19 -21.71
CA ARG A 183 15.24 -5.30 -22.64
C ARG A 183 15.24 -4.86 -24.11
N ALA A 184 14.99 -3.59 -24.39
CA ALA A 184 15.07 -3.03 -25.75
C ALA A 184 16.52 -2.76 -26.20
N PHE A 185 17.44 -2.41 -25.29
CA PHE A 185 18.86 -2.22 -25.64
C PHE A 185 19.66 -3.52 -25.80
N ASN A 186 19.09 -4.69 -25.48
CA ASN A 186 19.73 -5.99 -25.71
C ASN A 186 19.20 -6.70 -26.98
N PHE A 187 18.25 -6.09 -27.69
CA PHE A 187 17.73 -6.60 -28.97
C PHE A 187 18.29 -5.84 -30.18
N LEU A 188 18.93 -4.69 -29.95
CA LEU A 188 19.59 -3.90 -31.00
C LEU A 188 21.07 -4.25 -31.22
N ASP A 189 21.67 -5.09 -30.36
CA ASP A 189 23.05 -5.59 -30.54
C ASP A 189 23.13 -6.90 -31.35
N VAL A 190 22.01 -7.38 -31.91
CA VAL A 190 21.96 -8.60 -32.77
C VAL A 190 21.80 -8.26 -34.25
N PHE A 191 21.75 -6.97 -34.62
CA PHE A 191 21.58 -6.55 -36.02
C PHE A 191 22.62 -5.54 -36.53
N HIS A 192 23.75 -5.38 -35.85
CA HIS A 192 24.90 -4.64 -36.39
C HIS A 192 26.23 -5.25 -35.92
N HIS A 193 26.59 -6.40 -36.50
CA HIS A 193 27.88 -6.73 -37.13
C HIS A 193 28.11 -8.24 -37.22
#